data_AF-A0AAN2K840-F1
#
_entry.id   AF-A0AAN2K840-F1
#
_cell.length_a   1.000
_cell.length_b   1.000
_cell.length_c   1.000
_cell.angle_alpha   90.00
_cell.angle_beta   90.00
_cell.angle_gamma   90.00
#
_symmetry.space_group_name_H-M   'P 1'
#
loop_
_entity.id
_entity.type
_entity.pdbx_description
1 polymer ?
#
loop_
_entity_poly.entity_id
_entity_poly.type
_entity_poly.pdbx_seq_one_letter_code
_entity_poly.pdbx_strand_id
1 'polypeptide(L)' 'MRNNKPSRLSLGKRILYSLIEASGAIVGGLLLLLCCYWFFHYETWHERFIAIGLSVLVVCLIGKILPERPNQ' A
#
# COMPACT_ATOMS: atom_id res chain seq x y z
N MET A 1 -41.51 -14.80 -14.46
CA MET A 1 -40.84 -15.23 -13.21
C MET A 1 -39.61 -14.35 -12.99
N ARG A 2 -39.67 -13.41 -12.04
CA ARG A 2 -38.56 -12.51 -11.71
C ARG A 2 -37.56 -13.28 -10.84
N ASN A 3 -36.42 -13.65 -11.43
CA ASN A 3 -35.37 -14.39 -10.75
C ASN A 3 -34.60 -13.41 -9.82
N ASN A 4 -35.14 -13.19 -8.62
CA ASN A 4 -34.55 -12.36 -7.58
C ASN A 4 -33.35 -13.09 -6.97
N LYS A 5 -32.19 -13.12 -7.64
CA LYS A 5 -30.92 -13.46 -6.98
C LYS A 5 -30.35 -12.15 -6.42
N PRO A 6 -30.43 -11.88 -5.11
CA PRO A 6 -29.72 -10.75 -4.54
C PRO A 6 -28.23 -11.09 -4.69
N SER A 7 -27.55 -10.32 -5.53
CA SER A 7 -26.10 -10.32 -5.69
C SER A 7 -25.44 -10.10 -4.33
N ARG A 8 -25.20 -11.18 -3.57
CA ARG A 8 -24.40 -11.22 -2.33
C ARG A 8 -22.90 -11.01 -2.61
N LEU A 9 -22.59 -10.17 -3.59
CA LEU A 9 -21.23 -9.92 -4.09
C LEU A 9 -20.58 -8.66 -3.48
N SER A 10 -21.23 -7.97 -2.53
CA SER A 10 -20.88 -6.57 -2.22
C SER A 10 -20.18 -6.34 -0.87
N LEU A 11 -20.56 -7.04 0.21
CA LEU A 11 -20.01 -6.76 1.55
C LEU A 11 -18.54 -7.17 1.70
N GLY A 12 -18.19 -8.39 1.31
CA GLY A 12 -16.81 -8.90 1.43
C GLY A 12 -15.80 -8.11 0.59
N LYS A 13 -16.17 -7.76 -0.66
CA LYS A 13 -15.34 -6.91 -1.52
C LYS A 13 -15.16 -5.52 -0.96
N ARG A 14 -16.23 -4.91 -0.42
CA ARG A 14 -16.18 -3.57 0.19
C ARG A 14 -15.28 -3.54 1.43
N ILE A 15 -15.35 -4.56 2.27
CA ILE A 15 -14.45 -4.72 3.41
C ILE A 15 -13.01 -4.90 2.94
N LEU A 16 -12.76 -5.74 1.93
CA LEU A 16 -11.41 -5.94 1.37
C LEU A 16 -10.82 -4.63 0.85
N TYR A 17 -11.58 -3.82 0.12
CA TYR A 17 -11.10 -2.53 -0.38
C TYR A 17 -10.80 -1.52 0.73
N SER A 18 -11.64 -1.49 1.78
CA SER A 18 -11.41 -0.62 2.93
C SER A 18 -10.18 -1.07 3.73
N LEU A 19 -9.96 -2.39 3.85
CA LEU A 19 -8.76 -2.97 4.44
C LEU A 19 -7.50 -2.64 3.63
N ILE A 20 -7.57 -2.74 2.30
CA ILE A 20 -6.47 -2.36 1.40
C ILE A 20 -6.12 -0.89 1.57
N GLU A 21 -7.13 -0.01 1.59
CA GLU A 21 -6.93 1.43 1.77
C GLU A 21 -6.30 1.76 3.13
N ALA A 22 -6.83 1.18 4.21
CA ALA A 22 -6.26 1.33 5.55
C ALA A 22 -4.83 0.78 5.64
N SER A 23 -4.58 -0.38 5.02
CA SER A 23 -3.24 -0.99 4.98
C SER A 23 -2.25 -0.12 4.21
N GLY A 24 -2.68 0.54 3.13
CA GLY A 24 -1.84 1.48 2.38
C GLY A 24 -1.40 2.67 3.23
N ALA A 25 -2.32 3.25 4.02
CA ALA A 25 -1.98 4.33 4.95
C ALA A 25 -0.99 3.88 6.04
N ILE A 26 -1.19 2.67 6.60
CA ILE A 26 -0.28 2.09 7.60
C ILE A 26 1.11 1.83 7.00
N VAL A 27 1.17 1.22 5.81
CA VAL A 27 2.42 0.93 5.11
C VAL A 27 3.15 2.22 4.75
N GLY A 28 2.43 3.25 4.28
CA GLY A 28 3.01 4.56 4.00
C GLY A 28 3.56 5.25 5.25
N GLY A 29 2.84 5.19 6.37
CA GLY A 29 3.31 5.72 7.65
C GLY A 29 4.55 4.99 8.18
N LEU A 30 4.56 3.66 8.09
CA LEU A 30 5.71 2.85 8.49
C LEU A 30 6.93 3.13 7.58
N LEU A 31 6.70 3.31 6.28
CA LEU A 31 7.73 3.68 5.33
C LEU A 31 8.37 5.03 5.68
N LEU A 32 7.57 6.04 6.07
CA LEU A 32 8.10 7.31 6.52
C LEU A 32 9.02 7.16 7.74
N LEU A 33 8.59 6.40 8.75
CA LEU A 33 9.41 6.11 9.93
C LEU A 33 10.71 5.38 9.56
N LEU A 34 10.63 4.41 8.65
CA LEU A 34 11.78 3.68 8.14
C LEU A 34 12.76 4.60 7.39
N CYS A 35 12.25 5.49 6.53
CA CYS A 35 13.06 6.49 5.83
C CYS A 35 13.72 7.48 6.80
N CYS A 36 13.00 7.92 7.83
CA CYS A 36 13.57 8.74 8.91
C CYS A 36 14.67 7.99 9.65
N TYR A 37 14.46 6.71 9.99
CA TYR A 37 15.48 5.88 10.62
C TYR A 37 16.75 5.81 9.76
N TRP A 38 16.63 5.50 8.46
CA TRP A 38 17.77 5.46 7.55
C TRP A 38 18.50 6.80 7.43
N PHE A 39 17.75 7.90 7.46
CA PHE A 39 18.33 9.24 7.41
C PHE A 39 19.25 9.53 8.61
N PHE A 40 18.86 9.11 9.81
CA PHE A 40 19.67 9.27 11.03
C PHE A 40 20.74 8.18 11.21
N HIS A 41 20.53 6.99 10.66
CA HIS A 41 21.43 5.86 10.84
C HIS A 41 22.71 5.97 9.99
N TYR A 42 22.60 6.44 8.75
CA TYR A 42 23.75 6.52 7.86
C TYR A 42 24.49 7.85 7.98
N GLU A 43 25.81 7.79 7.95
CA GLU A 43 26.67 8.99 8.04
C GLU A 43 26.85 9.65 6.67
N THR A 44 26.93 8.87 5.59
CA THR A 44 27.12 9.43 4.24
C THR A 44 25.80 9.71 3.53
N TRP A 45 25.78 10.83 2.79
CA TRP A 45 24.62 11.23 2.00
C TRP A 45 24.23 10.18 0.94
N HIS A 46 25.22 9.51 0.34
CA HIS A 46 24.95 8.48 -0.68
C HIS A 46 24.23 7.26 -0.10
N GLU A 47 24.67 6.76 1.06
CA GLU A 47 24.02 5.63 1.73
C GLU A 47 22.58 5.96 2.12
N ARG A 48 22.33 7.19 2.61
CA ARG A 48 20.97 7.69 2.91
C ARG A 48 20.07 7.66 1.67
N PHE A 49 20.54 8.24 0.56
CA PHE A 49 19.77 8.29 -0.69
C PHE A 49 19.47 6.89 -1.23
N ILE A 50 20.44 5.98 -1.17
CA ILE A 50 20.26 4.59 -1.62
C ILE A 50 19.25 3.86 -0.74
N ALA A 51 19.37 3.93 0.58
CA ALA A 51 18.48 3.23 1.51
C ALA A 51 17.04 3.76 1.46
N ILE A 52 16.86 5.08 1.43
CA ILE A 52 15.54 5.72 1.27
C ILE A 52 14.95 5.37 -0.10
N GLY A 53 15.74 5.50 -1.17
CA GLY A 53 15.33 5.19 -2.52
C GLY A 53 14.89 3.73 -2.70
N LEU A 54 15.65 2.78 -2.16
CA LEU A 54 15.29 1.36 -2.14
C LEU A 54 14.01 1.09 -1.36
N SER A 55 13.85 1.73 -0.20
CA SER A 55 12.66 1.56 0.64
C SER A 55 11.40 2.04 -0.09
N VAL A 56 11.46 3.22 -0.72
CA VAL A 56 10.37 3.76 -1.54
C VAL A 56 10.10 2.88 -2.76
N LEU A 57 11.16 2.43 -3.44
CA LEU A 57 11.05 1.57 -4.63
C LEU A 57 10.28 0.28 -4.31
N VAL A 58 10.57 -0.38 -3.19
CA VAL A 58 9.86 -1.59 -2.74
C VAL A 58 8.37 -1.30 -2.57
N VAL A 59 8.01 -0.21 -1.90
CA VAL A 59 6.59 0.14 -1.70
C VAL A 59 5.89 0.49 -3.02
N CYS A 60 6.58 1.18 -3.93
CA CYS A 60 6.06 1.42 -5.28
C CYS A 60 5.82 0.13 -6.07
N LEU A 61 6.72 -0.86 -5.97
CA LEU A 61 6.54 -2.17 -6.60
C LEU A 61 5.35 -2.92 -5.99
N ILE A 62 5.22 -2.93 -4.67
CA ILE A 62 4.07 -3.52 -3.97
C ILE A 62 2.76 -2.86 -4.45
N GLY A 63 2.74 -1.53 -4.55
CA GLY A 63 1.59 -0.79 -5.06
C GLY A 63 1.22 -1.13 -6.51
N LYS A 64 2.21 -1.37 -7.38
CA LYS A 64 1.98 -1.81 -8.76
C LYS A 64 1.47 -3.25 -8.87
N ILE A 65 1.84 -4.12 -7.94
CA ILE A 65 1.38 -5.53 -7.91
C ILE A 65 -0.05 -5.61 -7.37
N LEU A 66 -0.45 -4.65 -6.53
CA LEU A 66 -1.78 -4.60 -5.97
C LEU A 66 -2.81 -4.38 -7.09
N PRO A 67 -3.82 -5.24 -7.24
CA PRO A 67 -4.77 -5.15 -8.33
C PRO A 67 -5.50 -3.81 -8.26
N GLU A 68 -5.47 -3.06 -9.36
CA GLU A 68 -6.24 -1.83 -9.54
C GLU A 68 -7.71 -2.12 -9.25
N ARG A 69 -8.37 -1.20 -8.51
CA ARG A 69 -9.80 -1.33 -8.22
C ARG A 69 -10.53 -1.47 -9.57
N PRO A 70 -11.19 -2.61 -9.85
CA PRO A 70 -11.98 -2.79 -11.05
C PRO A 70 -13.22 -1.91 -10.92
N ASN A 71 -13.21 -0.79 -11.65
CA ASN A 71 -14.33 0.13 -11.90
C ASN A 71 -15.08 0.63 -10.65
N GLN A 72 -14.77 1.87 -10.26
CA GLN A 72 -15.77 2.75 -9.61
C GLN A 72 -16.95 2.96 -10.56
#